data_AF-A0A6J4XJ85-F1
#
_entry.id   AF-A0A6J4XJ85-F1
#
_cell.length_a   1.000
_cell.length_b   1.000
_cell.length_c   1.000
_cell.angle_alpha   90.00
_cell.angle_beta   90.00
_cell.angle_gamma   90.00
#
_symmetry.space_group_name_H-M   'P 1'
#
loop_
_entity.id
_entity.type
_entity.pdbx_description
1 polymer ?
#
loop_
_entity_poly.entity_id
_entity_poly.type
_entity_poly.pdbx_seq_one_letter_code
_entity_poly.pdbx_strand_id
1 'polypeptide(L)'
;MISLAAQLSPHTGKMAACEALQVPRATFYRHHSANSRPGDNRTHRPAPPLALSSMERQAVIDALHSDQFCDDAPHQVYAKLLDAGRYLCSVRTMY
;
A
#
# COMPACT_ATOMS: atom_id res chain seq x y z
N MET A 1 7.33 0.29 19.05
CA MET A 1 7.60 1.64 19.62
C MET A 1 6.36 2.31 20.19
N ILE A 2 5.31 2.58 19.39
CA ILE A 2 4.08 3.26 19.89
C ILE A 2 3.33 2.41 20.94
N SER A 3 3.24 1.09 20.74
CA SER A 3 2.63 0.16 21.70
C SER A 3 3.39 0.12 23.04
N LEU A 4 4.72 0.14 22.98
CA LEU A 4 5.58 0.17 24.16
C LEU A 4 5.41 1.49 24.94
N ALA A 5 5.25 2.62 24.24
CA ALA A 5 4.92 3.89 24.87
C ALA A 5 3.54 3.86 25.53
N ALA A 6 2.57 3.16 24.94
CA ALA A 6 1.24 2.99 25.54
C ALA A 6 1.30 2.18 26.83
N GLN A 7 2.12 1.13 26.87
CA GLN A 7 2.34 0.29 28.06
C GLN A 7 3.08 1.02 29.18
N LEU A 8 4.06 1.88 28.85
CA LEU A 8 4.83 2.63 29.84
C LEU A 8 4.07 3.85 30.38
N SER A 9 3.17 4.43 29.59
CA SER A 9 2.46 5.67 29.92
C SER A 9 1.65 5.69 31.24
N PRO A 10 1.08 4.58 31.76
CA PRO A 10 0.38 4.58 33.05
C PRO A 10 1.32 4.75 34.25
N HIS A 11 2.61 4.42 34.08
CA HIS A 11 3.60 4.46 35.16
C HIS A 11 4.43 5.74 35.16
N THR A 12 4.76 6.29 34.00
CA THR A 12 5.64 7.48 33.87
C THR A 12 4.93 8.72 33.33
N GLY A 13 3.65 8.60 32.96
CA GLY A 13 2.93 9.62 32.20
C GLY A 13 3.22 9.57 30.69
N LYS A 14 2.23 10.00 29.90
CA LYS A 14 2.26 9.92 28.42
C LYS A 14 3.40 10.71 27.77
N MET A 15 3.74 11.87 28.32
CA MET A 15 4.83 12.73 27.79
C MET A 15 6.18 12.04 27.94
N ALA A 16 6.55 11.66 29.17
CA ALA A 16 7.83 11.02 29.45
C ALA A 16 7.98 9.67 28.74
N ALA A 17 6.91 8.88 28.64
CA ALA A 17 6.93 7.63 27.88
C ALA A 17 7.19 7.85 26.37
N CYS A 18 6.60 8.89 25.79
CA CYS A 18 6.82 9.25 24.39
C CYS A 18 8.25 9.75 24.15
N GLU A 19 8.78 10.58 25.04
CA GLU A 19 10.16 11.10 24.95
C GLU A 19 11.21 10.00 25.12
N ALA A 20 11.06 9.13 26.12
CA ALA A 20 11.97 8.02 26.37
C ALA A 20 12.05 7.04 25.18
N LEU A 21 10.94 6.87 24.46
CA LEU A 21 10.83 5.95 23.32
C LEU A 21 10.90 6.65 21.96
N GLN A 22 11.21 7.95 21.95
CA GLN A 22 11.34 8.76 20.74
C GLN A 22 10.11 8.67 19.82
N VAL A 23 8.91 8.63 20.43
CA VAL A 23 7.63 8.60 19.72
C VAL A 23 7.04 10.01 19.70
N PRO A 24 6.75 10.60 18.53
CA PRO A 24 6.02 11.86 18.47
C PRO A 24 4.66 11.74 19.17
N ARG A 25 4.36 12.66 20.10
CA ARG A 25 3.11 12.62 20.89
C ARG A 25 1.85 12.58 20.02
N ALA A 26 1.85 13.27 18.88
CA ALA A 26 0.75 13.23 17.92
C ALA A 26 0.48 11.81 17.39
N THR A 27 1.54 11.04 17.10
CA THR A 27 1.43 9.64 16.65
C THR A 27 0.92 8.74 17.77
N PHE A 28 1.40 8.93 18.99
CA PHE A 28 0.90 8.22 20.18
C PHE A 28 -0.61 8.43 20.36
N TYR A 29 -1.09 9.67 20.34
CA TYR A 29 -2.52 9.96 20.52
C TYR A 29 -3.36 9.45 19.35
N ARG A 30 -2.92 9.61 18.10
CA ARG A 30 -3.63 9.04 16.92
C ARG A 30 -3.84 7.53 17.05
N HIS A 31 -2.78 6.81 17.43
CA HIS A 31 -2.83 5.35 17.60
C HIS A 31 -3.70 4.95 18.80
N HIS A 32 -3.61 5.68 19.92
CA HIS A 32 -4.45 5.43 21.09
C HIS A 32 -5.92 5.73 20.79
N SER A 33 -6.23 6.80 20.05
CA SER A 33 -7.60 7.15 19.67
C SER A 33 -8.21 6.19 18.66
N ALA A 34 -7.40 5.62 17.76
CA ALA A 34 -7.83 4.58 16.84
C ALA A 34 -8.28 3.32 17.62
N ASN A 35 -7.48 2.87 18.58
CA ASN A 35 -7.79 1.68 19.38
C ASN A 35 -8.97 1.88 20.35
N SER A 36 -9.33 3.12 20.71
CA SER A 36 -10.43 3.41 21.65
C SER A 36 -11.79 3.65 20.97
N ARG A 37 -11.86 3.71 19.63
CA ARG A 37 -13.11 3.92 18.89
C ARG A 37 -13.68 2.57 18.44
N PRO A 38 -14.85 2.15 18.94
CA PRO A 38 -15.54 0.96 18.43
C PRO A 38 -15.86 1.20 16.95
N GLY A 39 -15.22 0.46 16.05
CA GLY A 39 -15.41 0.60 14.60
C GLY A 39 -14.19 1.05 13.80
N ASP A 40 -13.10 1.49 14.45
CA ASP A 40 -11.78 1.63 13.79
C ASP A 40 -11.06 0.28 13.77
N ASN A 41 -11.80 -0.77 13.40
CA ASN A 41 -11.16 -1.86 12.70
C ASN A 41 -10.63 -1.17 11.44
N ARG A 42 -9.30 -1.11 11.27
CA ARG A 42 -8.64 -0.59 10.06
C ARG A 42 -9.12 -1.47 8.91
N THR A 43 -10.35 -1.23 8.47
CA THR A 43 -11.00 -2.01 7.44
C THR A 43 -10.09 -1.84 6.27
N HIS A 44 -9.55 -2.96 5.82
CA HIS A 44 -8.74 -2.99 4.62
C HIS A 44 -9.56 -2.25 3.58
N ARG A 45 -9.09 -1.07 3.14
CA ARG A 45 -9.83 -0.27 2.18
C ARG A 45 -10.17 -1.21 1.02
N PRO A 46 -11.44 -1.30 0.61
CA PRO A 46 -11.80 -2.18 -0.48
C PRO A 46 -10.94 -1.83 -1.69
N ALA A 47 -10.50 -2.85 -2.42
CA ALA A 47 -9.81 -2.64 -3.67
C ALA A 47 -10.69 -1.76 -4.57
N PRO A 48 -10.10 -0.84 -5.36
CA PRO A 48 -10.87 -0.06 -6.29
C PRO A 48 -11.60 -1.00 -7.27
N PRO A 49 -12.79 -0.65 -7.75
CA PRO A 49 -13.61 -1.53 -8.60
C PRO A 49 -12.92 -1.92 -9.92
N LEU A 50 -11.93 -1.14 -10.35
CA LEU A 50 -11.13 -1.36 -11.54
C LEU A 50 -9.71 -1.87 -11.22
N ALA A 51 -9.49 -2.39 -10.00
CA ALA A 51 -8.24 -3.06 -9.68
C ALA A 51 -8.10 -4.33 -10.52
N LEU A 52 -6.91 -4.56 -11.06
CA LEU A 52 -6.56 -5.85 -11.63
C LEU A 52 -6.68 -6.93 -10.54
N SER A 53 -7.31 -8.04 -10.89
CA SER A 53 -7.21 -9.28 -10.13
C SER A 53 -5.77 -9.77 -10.08
N SER A 54 -5.48 -10.69 -9.16
CA SER A 54 -4.16 -11.32 -9.06
C SER A 54 -3.73 -11.98 -10.38
N MET A 55 -4.69 -12.62 -11.08
CA MET A 55 -4.45 -13.28 -12.36
C MET A 55 -4.17 -12.27 -13.47
N GLU A 56 -4.95 -11.20 -13.58
CA GLU A 56 -4.71 -10.15 -14.58
C GLU A 56 -3.38 -9.44 -14.33
N ARG A 57 -3.03 -9.21 -13.06
CA ARG A 57 -1.72 -8.64 -12.69
C ARG A 57 -0.58 -9.55 -13.13
N GLN A 58 -0.70 -10.85 -12.92
CA GLN A 58 0.31 -11.81 -13.37
C GLN A 58 0.44 -11.80 -14.90
N ALA A 59 -0.67 -11.75 -15.64
CA ALA A 59 -0.63 -11.68 -17.10
C ALA A 59 0.10 -10.42 -17.61
N VAL A 60 -0.04 -9.26 -16.93
CA VAL A 60 0.73 -8.05 -17.25
C VAL A 60 2.22 -8.27 -16.97
N ILE A 61 2.56 -8.85 -15.82
CA ILE A 61 3.94 -9.14 -15.44
C ILE A 61 4.58 -10.09 -16.46
N ASP A 62 3.89 -11.17 -16.84
CA ASP A 62 4.40 -12.16 -17.79
C ASP A 62 4.60 -11.54 -19.19
N ALA A 63 3.70 -10.65 -19.61
CA ALA A 63 3.86 -9.92 -20.86
C ALA A 63 5.10 -9.01 -20.81
N LEU A 64 5.26 -8.20 -19.76
CA LEU A 64 6.40 -7.29 -19.62
C LEU A 64 7.75 -8.02 -19.52
N HIS A 65 7.76 -9.23 -18.96
CA HIS A 65 8.97 -10.06 -18.87
C HIS A 65 9.20 -10.99 -20.07
N SER A 66 8.34 -10.95 -21.08
CA SER A 66 8.54 -11.76 -22.28
C SER A 66 9.69 -11.21 -23.14
N ASP A 67 10.37 -12.10 -23.86
CA ASP A 67 11.49 -11.73 -24.74
C ASP A 67 11.10 -10.70 -25.81
N GLN A 68 9.82 -10.58 -26.13
CA GLN A 68 9.32 -9.60 -27.11
C GLN A 68 9.29 -8.16 -26.56
N PHE A 69 9.15 -8.02 -25.24
CA PHE A 69 8.86 -6.75 -24.57
C PHE A 69 9.89 -6.37 -23.51
N CYS A 70 10.88 -7.21 -23.25
CA CYS A 70 11.87 -7.01 -22.18
C CYS A 70 12.68 -5.71 -22.33
N ASP A 71 12.94 -5.26 -23.56
CA ASP A 71 13.67 -4.03 -23.88
C ASP A 71 12.75 -2.83 -24.20
N ASP A 72 11.42 -3.02 -24.20
CA ASP A 72 10.46 -1.98 -24.53
C ASP A 72 9.99 -1.22 -23.28
N ALA A 73 9.83 0.10 -23.41
CA ALA A 73 9.15 0.87 -22.37
C ALA A 73 7.65 0.52 -22.32
N PRO A 74 6.97 0.63 -21.16
CA PRO A 74 5.54 0.31 -21.02
C PRO A 74 4.61 0.99 -22.04
N HIS A 75 4.96 2.21 -22.51
CA HIS A 75 4.25 2.89 -23.59
C HIS A 75 4.34 2.15 -24.93
N GLN A 76 5.52 1.60 -25.26
CA GLN A 76 5.74 0.83 -26.48
C GLN A 76 5.04 -0.54 -26.40
N VAL A 77 5.15 -1.22 -25.26
CA VAL A 77 4.44 -2.48 -25.00
C VAL A 77 2.93 -2.29 -25.18
N TYR A 78 2.38 -1.23 -24.59
CA TYR A 78 0.96 -0.90 -24.72
C TYR A 78 0.53 -0.70 -26.18
N ALA A 79 1.30 0.06 -26.96
CA ALA A 79 1.01 0.26 -28.38
C ALA A 79 1.07 -1.06 -29.16
N LYS A 80 2.13 -1.86 -28.99
CA LYS A 80 2.29 -3.16 -29.66
C LYS A 80 1.18 -4.15 -29.29
N LEU A 81 0.74 -4.17 -28.02
CA LEU A 81 -0.38 -5.00 -27.58
C LEU A 81 -1.69 -4.58 -28.26
N LEU A 82 -1.95 -3.27 -28.34
CA LEU A 82 -3.13 -2.76 -29.03
C LEU A 82 -3.10 -3.03 -30.54
N ASP A 83 -1.94 -2.91 -31.20
CA ASP A 83 -1.76 -3.27 -32.61
C ASP A 83 -2.05 -4.77 -32.84
N ALA A 84 -1.73 -5.62 -31.87
CA ALA A 84 -2.08 -7.05 -31.86
C ALA A 84 -3.54 -7.33 -31.42
N GLY A 85 -4.35 -6.30 -31.18
CA GLY A 85 -5.75 -6.42 -30.75
C GLY A 85 -5.92 -6.90 -29.30
N ARG A 86 -4.88 -6.84 -28.48
CA ARG A 86 -4.88 -7.31 -27.09
C ARG A 86 -4.81 -6.11 -26.13
N TYR A 87 -5.76 -6.04 -25.20
CA TYR A 87 -5.73 -5.06 -24.11
C TYR A 87 -5.56 -5.76 -22.77
N LEU A 88 -4.55 -5.35 -21.99
CA LEU A 88 -4.29 -5.88 -20.64
C LEU A 88 -4.65 -4.85 -19.56
N CYS A 89 -4.03 -3.67 -19.60
CA CYS A 89 -4.28 -2.59 -18.65
C CYS A 89 -3.82 -1.24 -19.21
N SER A 90 -4.08 -0.16 -18.46
CA SER A 90 -3.58 1.16 -18.80
C SER A 90 -2.06 1.27 -18.57
N VAL A 91 -1.38 2.15 -19.31
CA VAL A 91 0.07 2.35 -19.15
C VAL A 91 0.48 2.73 -17.71
N ARG A 92 -0.35 3.53 -17.01
CA ARG A 92 -0.09 3.90 -15.61
C ARG A 92 -0.15 2.71 -14.64
N THR A 93 -0.78 1.61 -15.04
CA THR A 93 -0.90 0.38 -14.25
C THR A 93 0.26 -0.58 -14.52
N MET A 94 1.02 -0.37 -15.60
CA MET A 94 2.20 -1.18 -15.95
C MET A 94 3.47 -0.75 -15.19
N TYR A 95 3.53 0.51 -14.73
CA TYR A 95 4.53 1.01 -13.79
C TYR A 95 4.20 0.62 -12.34
#